data_AF-A0A1G1HJS9-F1
#
_entry.id   AF-A0A1G1HJS9-F1
#
_cell.length_a   1.000
_cell.length_b   1.000
_cell.length_c   1.000
_cell.angle_alpha   90.00
_cell.angle_beta   90.00
_cell.angle_gamma   90.00
#
_symmetry.space_group_name_H-M   'P 1'
#
loop_
_entity.id
_entity.type
_entity.pdbx_description
1 polymer ?
#
loop_
_entity_poly.entity_id
_entity_poly.type
_entity_poly.pdbx_seq_one_letter_code
_entity_poly.pdbx_strand_id
1 'polypeptide(L)'
;MNKLSCTAGSGWLFDLYAENNGMRLWFITEDGKHISLWEPYDPLFYVRTRHSFLDSLLKSKPLNSIPLTITRVERMELQSGENTPVLEVKVKALSRYTEELYAVKMQPFLQAGGISISGIHLLSMRAGLMD
;
A
#
# COMPACT_ATOMS: atom_id res chain seq x y z
N MET A 1 18.19 -22.94 -15.47
CA MET A 1 16.95 -22.59 -14.73
C MET A 1 17.14 -23.00 -13.28
N ASN A 2 17.29 -22.05 -12.37
CA ASN A 2 17.44 -22.36 -10.95
C ASN A 2 16.07 -22.78 -10.39
N LYS A 3 16.00 -24.00 -9.88
CA LYS A 3 14.84 -24.55 -9.20
C LYS A 3 14.73 -23.82 -7.86
N LEU A 4 13.84 -22.85 -7.76
CA LEU A 4 13.47 -22.27 -6.46
C LEU A 4 12.76 -23.38 -5.70
N SER A 5 13.44 -24.01 -4.75
CA SER A 5 12.80 -24.92 -3.79
C SER A 5 11.98 -24.05 -2.83
N CYS A 6 10.66 -23.98 -3.01
CA CYS A 6 9.79 -23.46 -1.97
C CYS A 6 9.67 -24.54 -0.88
N THR A 7 10.21 -24.27 0.30
CA THR A 7 9.90 -25.08 1.47
C THR A 7 8.53 -24.62 1.95
N ALA A 8 7.46 -25.33 1.55
CA ALA A 8 6.15 -25.11 2.14
C ALA A 8 6.22 -25.47 3.63
N GLY A 9 5.75 -24.58 4.49
CA GLY A 9 5.77 -24.77 5.94
C GLY A 9 4.81 -23.82 6.65
N SER A 10 4.42 -24.20 7.86
CA SER A 10 3.54 -23.43 8.75
C SER A 10 4.31 -22.91 9.96
N GLY A 11 3.83 -21.80 10.52
CA GLY A 11 4.44 -21.13 11.66
C GLY A 11 3.67 -19.88 12.03
N TRP A 12 4.14 -19.20 13.07
CA TRP A 12 3.57 -17.95 13.56
C TRP A 12 4.40 -16.78 13.08
N LEU A 13 3.74 -15.75 12.53
CA LEU A 13 4.37 -14.46 12.28
C LEU A 13 4.76 -13.87 13.64
N PHE A 14 6.05 -13.76 13.87
CA PHE A 14 6.62 -13.19 15.09
C PHE A 14 6.73 -11.68 14.98
N ASP A 15 7.23 -11.18 13.85
CA ASP A 15 7.43 -9.75 13.63
C ASP A 15 7.46 -9.38 12.14
N LEU A 16 7.29 -8.09 11.86
CA LEU A 16 7.18 -7.54 10.51
C LEU A 16 7.78 -6.12 10.47
N TYR A 17 8.74 -5.91 9.58
CA TYR A 17 9.36 -4.60 9.39
C TYR A 17 9.38 -4.17 7.94
N ALA A 18 9.19 -2.87 7.72
CA ALA A 18 9.50 -2.21 6.47
C ALA A 18 11.00 -2.30 6.18
N GLU A 19 11.38 -2.83 5.03
CA GLU A 19 12.74 -2.78 4.49
C GLU A 19 12.70 -2.17 3.07
N ASN A 20 13.82 -1.69 2.56
CA ASN A 20 13.85 -1.05 1.23
C ASN A 20 13.15 -1.92 0.17
N ASN A 21 12.11 -1.36 -0.47
CA ASN A 21 11.27 -1.99 -1.50
C ASN A 21 10.54 -3.28 -1.08
N GLY A 22 10.35 -3.51 0.22
CA GLY A 22 9.68 -4.71 0.69
C GLY A 22 9.37 -4.74 2.18
N MET A 23 8.99 -5.93 2.62
CA MET A 23 8.78 -6.24 4.03
C MET A 23 9.70 -7.40 4.42
N ARG A 24 10.30 -7.29 5.60
CA ARG A 24 10.91 -8.42 6.31
C ARG A 24 9.86 -9.05 7.19
N LEU A 25 9.59 -10.34 7.01
CA LEU A 25 8.69 -11.12 7.83
C LEU A 25 9.50 -12.12 8.65
N TRP A 26 9.38 -12.07 9.97
CA TRP A 26 10.00 -13.03 10.88
C TRP A 26 8.96 -14.04 11.32
N PHE A 27 9.27 -15.32 11.19
CA PHE A 27 8.41 -16.42 11.63
C PHE A 27 9.12 -17.31 12.64
N ILE A 28 8.31 -17.87 13.54
CA ILE A 28 8.68 -19.05 14.34
C ILE A 28 7.93 -20.22 13.73
N THR A 29 8.65 -21.20 13.19
CA THR A 29 8.08 -22.42 12.61
C THR A 29 7.55 -23.35 13.70
N GLU A 30 6.73 -24.33 13.33
CA GLU A 30 6.21 -25.34 14.28
C GLU A 30 7.32 -26.13 14.99
N ASP A 31 8.47 -26.34 14.33
CA ASP A 31 9.66 -26.97 14.94
C ASP A 31 10.53 -26.00 15.76
N GLY A 32 10.03 -24.78 16.02
CA GLY A 32 10.65 -23.77 16.86
C GLY A 32 11.81 -23.02 16.21
N LYS A 33 12.02 -23.15 14.90
CA LYS A 33 13.06 -22.40 14.19
C LYS A 33 12.62 -20.97 13.90
N HIS A 34 13.57 -20.05 13.99
CA HIS A 34 13.38 -18.67 13.60
C HIS A 34 13.82 -18.51 12.15
N ILE A 35 12.90 -18.09 11.28
CA ILE A 35 13.21 -17.81 9.87
C ILE A 35 12.81 -16.38 9.53
N SER A 36 13.51 -15.79 8.57
CA SER A 36 13.13 -14.51 7.99
C SER A 36 12.88 -14.65 6.50
N LEU A 37 11.78 -14.08 6.03
CA LEU A 37 11.39 -14.04 4.63
C LEU A 37 11.37 -12.58 4.16
N TRP A 38 11.72 -12.37 2.90
CA TRP A 38 11.57 -11.08 2.24
C TRP A 38 10.42 -11.15 1.26
N GLU A 39 9.48 -10.21 1.37
CA GLU A 39 8.40 -10.06 0.41
C GLU A 39 8.52 -8.70 -0.27
N PRO A 40 8.61 -8.63 -1.61
CA PRO A 40 8.49 -7.37 -2.33
C PRO A 40 7.19 -6.67 -1.97
N TYR A 41 7.25 -5.37 -1.68
CA TYR A 41 6.07 -4.60 -1.31
C TYR A 41 6.17 -3.19 -1.87
N ASP A 42 5.23 -2.86 -2.75
CA ASP A 42 5.08 -1.53 -3.35
C ASP A 42 4.00 -0.76 -2.58
N PRO A 43 4.38 0.18 -1.69
CA PRO A 43 3.42 0.93 -0.91
C PRO A 43 2.58 1.85 -1.78
N LEU A 44 1.28 1.85 -1.53
CA LEU A 44 0.33 2.74 -2.18
C LEU A 44 -0.77 3.15 -1.21
N PHE A 45 -1.43 4.26 -1.48
CA PHE A 45 -2.63 4.68 -0.77
C PHE A 45 -3.68 5.21 -1.73
N TYR A 46 -4.91 5.35 -1.24
CA TYR A 46 -6.03 5.79 -2.06
C TYR A 46 -6.56 7.15 -1.59
N VAL A 47 -6.82 8.02 -2.55
CA VAL A 47 -7.43 9.33 -2.31
C VAL A 47 -8.83 9.34 -2.92
N ARG A 48 -9.84 9.54 -2.07
CA ARG A 48 -11.22 9.77 -2.50
C ARG A 48 -11.56 11.25 -2.32
N THR A 49 -11.96 11.90 -3.40
CA THR A 49 -12.41 13.30 -3.41
C THR A 49 -13.51 13.50 -4.44
N ARG A 50 -14.16 14.67 -4.48
CA ARG A 50 -15.14 14.99 -5.52
C ARG A 50 -14.45 14.95 -6.88
N HIS A 51 -15.20 14.52 -7.90
CA HIS A 51 -14.67 14.32 -9.25
C HIS A 51 -13.92 15.54 -9.80
N SER A 52 -14.42 16.76 -9.54
CA SER A 52 -13.79 18.03 -9.95
C SER A 52 -12.40 18.29 -9.34
N PHE A 53 -12.08 17.68 -8.19
CA PHE A 53 -10.78 17.84 -7.53
C PHE A 53 -9.77 16.78 -7.95
N LEU A 54 -10.19 15.65 -8.53
CA LEU A 54 -9.28 14.61 -9.02
C LEU A 54 -8.39 15.13 -10.15
N ASP A 55 -8.98 15.86 -11.10
CA ASP A 55 -8.23 16.52 -12.19
C ASP A 55 -7.26 17.58 -11.66
N SER A 56 -7.66 18.28 -10.60
CA SER A 56 -6.84 19.33 -9.98
C SER A 56 -5.64 18.74 -9.23
N LEU A 57 -5.81 17.59 -8.55
CA LEU A 57 -4.71 16.89 -7.86
C LEU A 57 -3.64 16.44 -8.87
N LEU A 58 -4.04 15.83 -9.99
CA LEU A 58 -3.12 15.38 -11.04
C LEU A 58 -2.33 16.53 -11.69
N LYS A 59 -2.93 17.72 -11.77
CA LYS A 59 -2.29 18.92 -12.34
C LYS A 59 -1.46 19.70 -11.32
N SER A 60 -1.50 19.33 -10.05
CA SER A 60 -0.85 20.10 -9.00
C SER A 60 0.68 19.98 -9.07
N LYS A 61 1.34 21.11 -9.33
CA LYS A 61 2.79 21.24 -9.45
C LYS A 61 3.58 20.73 -8.24
N PRO A 62 3.11 20.86 -6.98
CA PRO A 62 3.80 20.32 -5.80
C PRO A 62 3.87 18.79 -5.76
N LEU A 63 2.88 18.09 -6.35
CA LEU A 63 2.93 16.62 -6.43
C LEU A 63 3.87 16.12 -7.52
N ASN A 64 4.09 16.91 -8.57
CA ASN A 64 5.03 16.58 -9.65
C ASN A 64 6.51 16.63 -9.20
N SER A 65 6.82 17.29 -8.07
CA SER A 65 8.15 17.27 -7.45
C SER A 65 8.39 16.05 -6.55
N ILE A 66 7.35 15.26 -6.28
CA ILE A 66 7.43 14.03 -5.51
C ILE A 66 7.40 12.88 -6.51
N PRO A 67 8.27 11.87 -6.42
CA PRO A 67 8.32 10.81 -7.40
C PRO A 67 7.20 9.78 -7.18
N LEU A 68 5.96 10.23 -7.31
CA LEU A 68 4.73 9.46 -7.19
C LEU A 68 4.24 8.98 -8.55
N THR A 69 3.62 7.80 -8.57
CA THR A 69 2.75 7.41 -9.67
C THR A 69 1.30 7.54 -9.21
N ILE A 70 0.52 8.38 -9.89
CA ILE A 70 -0.90 8.60 -9.56
C ILE A 70 -1.76 8.11 -10.71
N THR A 71 -2.69 7.20 -10.43
CA THR A 71 -3.56 6.58 -11.43
C THR A 71 -5.02 6.61 -10.97
N ARG A 72 -5.95 6.87 -11.88
CA ARG A 72 -7.39 6.71 -11.61
C ARG A 72 -7.78 5.24 -11.66
N VAL A 73 -8.46 4.76 -10.63
CA VAL A 73 -8.93 3.38 -10.54
C VAL A 73 -10.27 3.31 -9.81
N GLU A 74 -11.04 2.26 -10.06
CA GLU A 74 -12.19 1.88 -9.23
C GLU A 74 -11.70 0.95 -8.11
N ARG A 75 -12.17 1.18 -6.88
CA ARG A 75 -11.90 0.31 -5.72
C ARG A 75 -13.15 0.11 -4.89
N MET A 76 -13.27 -1.07 -4.31
CA MET A 76 -14.33 -1.37 -3.35
C MET A 76 -14.04 -0.66 -2.02
N GLU A 77 -15.01 0.12 -1.55
CA GLU A 77 -15.01 0.68 -0.21
C GLU A 77 -15.39 -0.42 0.78
N LEU A 78 -14.57 -0.67 1.79
CA LEU A 78 -14.72 -1.86 2.65
C LEU A 78 -15.95 -1.79 3.55
N GLN A 79 -16.39 -0.59 3.95
CA GLN A 79 -17.52 -0.43 4.85
C GLN A 79 -18.87 -0.61 4.13
N SER A 80 -19.04 -0.01 2.95
CA SER A 80 -20.27 -0.09 2.16
C SER A 80 -20.30 -1.28 1.21
N GLY A 81 -19.13 -1.81 0.83
CA GLY A 81 -18.98 -2.82 -0.23
C GLY A 81 -19.15 -2.26 -1.65
N GLU A 82 -19.35 -0.95 -1.81
CA GLU A 82 -19.57 -0.33 -3.11
C GLU A 82 -18.26 0.00 -3.83
N ASN A 83 -18.24 -0.12 -5.15
CA ASN A 83 -17.13 0.38 -5.96
C ASN A 83 -17.18 1.91 -6.06
N THR A 84 -16.05 2.56 -5.86
CA THR A 84 -15.93 4.01 -5.90
C THR A 84 -14.66 4.44 -6.65
N PRO A 85 -14.74 5.55 -7.43
CA PRO A 85 -13.57 6.10 -8.10
C PRO A 85 -12.61 6.70 -7.09
N VAL A 86 -11.34 6.33 -7.19
CA VAL A 86 -10.24 6.83 -6.35
C VAL A 86 -9.00 7.13 -7.20
N LEU A 87 -8.07 7.88 -6.60
CA LEU A 87 -6.70 7.94 -7.09
C LEU A 87 -5.85 6.96 -6.29
N GLU A 88 -5.26 6.01 -6.99
CA GLU A 88 -4.18 5.18 -6.48
C GLU A 88 -2.88 5.97 -6.56
N VAL A 89 -2.23 6.17 -5.43
CA VAL A 89 -0.97 6.90 -5.30
C VAL A 89 0.10 5.90 -4.86
N LYS A 90 0.99 5.52 -5.79
CA LYS A 90 2.15 4.66 -5.49
C LYS A 90 3.34 5.49 -5.06
N VAL A 91 3.94 5.07 -3.96
CA VAL A 91 5.11 5.67 -3.31
C VAL A 91 6.35 4.88 -3.72
N LYS A 92 7.41 5.55 -4.15
CA LYS A 92 8.62 4.88 -4.67
C LYS A 92 9.42 4.08 -3.63
N ALA A 93 9.30 4.45 -2.35
CA ALA A 93 10.02 3.79 -1.27
C ALA A 93 9.21 3.83 0.02
N LEU A 94 9.14 2.71 0.72
CA LEU A 94 8.38 2.57 1.97
C LEU A 94 8.86 3.51 3.07
N SER A 95 10.16 3.83 3.11
CA SER A 95 10.74 4.83 4.01
C SER A 95 10.16 6.25 3.82
N ARG A 96 9.63 6.55 2.63
CA ARG A 96 9.06 7.86 2.28
C ARG A 96 7.54 7.90 2.35
N TYR A 97 6.89 6.77 2.65
CA TYR A 97 5.44 6.66 2.65
C TYR A 97 4.76 7.74 3.50
N THR A 98 5.26 7.96 4.72
CA THR A 98 4.72 8.95 5.64
C THR A 98 4.86 10.37 5.10
N GLU A 99 6.04 10.73 4.59
CA GLU A 99 6.31 12.05 4.04
C GLU A 99 5.42 12.33 2.82
N GLU A 100 5.30 11.36 1.92
CA GLU A 100 4.53 11.48 0.69
C GLU A 100 3.01 11.53 0.97
N LEU A 101 2.54 10.74 1.95
CA LEU A 101 1.17 10.80 2.46
C LEU A 101 0.86 12.18 3.06
N TYR A 102 1.77 12.74 3.88
CA TYR A 102 1.58 14.07 4.44
C TYR A 102 1.60 15.15 3.36
N ALA A 103 2.50 15.06 2.38
CA ALA A 103 2.58 16.03 1.30
C ALA A 103 1.31 16.04 0.43
N VAL A 104 0.67 14.88 0.22
CA VAL A 104 -0.67 14.80 -0.37
C VAL A 104 -1.70 15.43 0.57
N LYS A 105 -1.76 15.03 1.84
CA LYS A 105 -2.72 15.57 2.84
C LYS A 105 -2.67 17.10 2.98
N MET A 106 -1.50 17.71 2.83
CA MET A 106 -1.29 19.15 2.99
C MET A 106 -1.63 19.96 1.73
N GLN A 107 -2.14 19.33 0.67
CA GLN A 107 -2.62 20.08 -0.49
C GLN A 107 -3.84 20.94 -0.13
N PRO A 108 -3.86 22.26 -0.44
CA PRO A 108 -4.89 23.18 0.03
C PRO A 108 -6.33 22.77 -0.33
N PHE A 109 -6.52 22.18 -1.49
CA PHE A 109 -7.83 21.72 -1.97
C PHE A 109 -8.26 20.39 -1.33
N LEU A 110 -7.35 19.64 -0.68
CA LEU A 110 -7.73 18.49 0.14
C LEU A 110 -8.19 18.88 1.56
N GLN A 111 -7.83 20.09 2.02
CA GLN A 111 -8.26 20.64 3.31
C GLN A 111 -9.64 21.32 3.23
N ALA A 112 -10.10 21.69 2.03
CA ALA A 112 -11.27 22.55 1.81
C ALA A 112 -12.62 21.83 1.58
N GLY A 113 -12.66 20.50 1.62
CA GLY A 113 -13.91 19.74 1.47
C GLY A 113 -13.74 18.32 1.95
N GLY A 114 -14.81 17.71 2.50
CA GLY A 114 -14.80 16.39 3.14
C GLY A 114 -14.17 15.27 2.30
N ILE A 115 -12.85 15.14 2.42
CA ILE A 115 -11.99 14.27 1.64
C ILE A 115 -11.47 13.20 2.59
N SER A 116 -11.64 11.95 2.16
CA SER A 116 -11.15 10.79 2.92
C SER A 116 -9.90 10.28 2.24
N ILE A 117 -8.80 10.25 2.99
CA ILE A 117 -7.58 9.57 2.60
C ILE A 117 -7.52 8.30 3.43
N SER A 118 -7.75 7.17 2.77
CA SER A 118 -7.62 5.86 3.40
C SER A 118 -6.21 5.35 3.10
N GLY A 119 -5.37 5.34 4.13
CA GLY A 119 -4.10 4.62 4.11
C GLY A 119 -4.31 3.11 4.16
N ILE A 120 -3.28 2.35 3.81
CA ILE A 120 -3.26 0.88 3.78
C ILE A 120 -3.98 0.27 5.00
N HIS A 121 -5.12 -0.38 4.75
CA HIS A 121 -5.51 -1.58 5.49
C HIS A 121 -4.76 -2.75 4.86
N LEU A 122 -4.15 -3.60 5.70
CA LEU A 122 -3.27 -4.68 5.30
C LEU A 122 -3.75 -5.42 4.04
N LEU A 123 -2.79 -5.70 3.16
CA LEU A 123 -2.90 -6.67 2.08
C LEU A 123 -3.75 -7.87 2.53
N SER A 124 -4.81 -8.16 1.78
CA SER A 124 -5.32 -9.53 1.68
C SER A 124 -4.18 -10.35 1.08
N MET A 125 -3.38 -10.98 1.94
CA MET A 125 -2.65 -12.18 1.54
C MET A 125 -3.72 -13.18 1.15
N ARG A 126 -3.90 -13.41 -0.15
CA ARG A 126 -4.50 -14.65 -0.62
C ARG A 126 -3.56 -15.77 -0.18
N ALA A 127 -3.79 -16.29 1.02
CA ALA A 127 -3.44 -17.66 1.33
C ALA A 127 -4.21 -18.52 0.32
N GLY A 128 -3.53 -18.90 -0.75
CA GLY A 128 -3.99 -19.98 -1.60
C GLY A 128 -3.95 -21.26 -0.78
N LEU A 129 -5.01 -21.47 0.01
CA LEU A 129 -5.44 -22.80 0.41
C LEU A 129 -5.93 -23.45 -0.89
N MET A 130 -5.08 -24.30 -1.45
CA MET A 130 -5.55 -25.37 -2.33
C MET A 130 -5.48 -26.64 -1.50
N ASP A 131 -6.65 -27.30 -1.45
CA ASP A 131 -6.94 -28.57 -0.80
C ASP A 131 -5.99 -29.71 -1.21
#